data_AF-A0A1I7F0F2-F1
#
_entry.id   AF-A0A1I7F0F2-F1
#
_cell.length_a   1.000
_cell.length_b   1.000
_cell.length_c   1.000
_cell.angle_alpha   90.00
_cell.angle_beta   90.00
_cell.angle_gamma   90.00
#
_symmetry.space_group_name_H-M   'P 1'
#
loop_
_entity.id
_entity.type
_entity.pdbx_description
1 polymer ?
#
loop_
_entity_poly.entity_id
_entity_poly.type
_entity_poly.pdbx_seq_one_letter_code
_entity_poly.pdbx_strand_id
1 'polypeptide(L)'
;MDNQFGNGFPGGPELGYRIVQEPAGIIRAVAWNDLRGYWLQVAGVMFLFQLLTTGIVGFFDTFVHFGTVRVDPSQMPYQVDTAQETVSMLSFFYVILVAVIFVYGQSLFMIRFFREKDTNPGHLFDGFSYYGSVLLLAWSVVIRIMLWSLLLVVPGIIAAYRYSQAFYILADDPRKSPHQCIEESKQMMMGNKMALFLLDLSFIGWIILAQIPAGVLGSLFAAQGITGKAPLFVIQIVGLIPTCFLASYMQEAQVVFYDIMTGRLVTRAEPFGGGFEEPR
;
A
#
# COMPACT_ATOMS: atom_id res chain seq x y z
N MET A 1 -27.63 20.27 33.95
CA MET A 1 -27.16 19.21 34.85
C MET A 1 -26.51 18.13 34.00
N ASP A 2 -25.51 18.50 33.20
CA ASP A 2 -24.11 18.73 33.59
C ASP A 2 -23.43 17.42 33.93
N ASN A 3 -22.61 16.95 32.99
CA ASN A 3 -21.23 16.60 33.34
C ASN A 3 -20.33 16.91 32.14
N GLN A 4 -19.81 18.12 32.17
CA GLN A 4 -18.58 18.50 31.51
C GLN A 4 -17.40 17.91 32.29
N PHE A 5 -16.59 17.10 31.61
CA PHE A 5 -15.15 16.93 31.86
C PHE A 5 -14.55 16.64 30.47
N GLY A 6 -13.80 17.50 29.80
CA GLY A 6 -12.90 18.54 30.29
C GLY A 6 -11.47 18.11 29.98
N ASN A 7 -10.95 18.50 28.81
CA ASN A 7 -9.77 19.36 28.69
C ASN A 7 -9.22 19.35 27.26
N GLY A 8 -9.33 20.53 26.64
CA GLY A 8 -8.67 20.84 25.38
C GLY A 8 -7.16 20.90 25.55
N PHE A 9 -6.46 20.43 24.53
CA PHE A 9 -5.08 20.80 24.27
C PHE A 9 -5.09 22.04 23.35
N PRO A 10 -4.43 23.15 23.72
CA PRO A 10 -4.36 24.33 22.87
C PRO A 10 -3.21 24.12 21.86
N GLY A 11 -3.54 24.08 20.57
CA GLY A 11 -2.51 23.91 19.53
C GLY A 11 -3.02 24.15 18.10
N GLY A 12 -2.98 25.41 17.67
CA GLY A 12 -2.88 25.82 16.26
C GLY A 12 -4.20 25.86 15.44
N PRO A 13 -4.33 26.75 14.43
CA PRO A 13 -5.51 26.83 13.59
C PRO A 13 -5.53 25.72 12.51
N GLU A 14 -6.69 25.05 12.39
CA GLU A 14 -7.30 24.58 11.13
C GLU A 14 -7.06 23.17 10.51
N LEU A 15 -6.51 22.18 11.20
CA LEU A 15 -6.72 20.76 10.79
C LEU A 15 -6.99 19.86 12.02
N GLY A 16 -8.26 19.82 12.43
CA GLY A 16 -8.74 18.95 13.51
C GLY A 16 -8.89 17.50 13.07
N TYR A 17 -7.79 16.74 13.04
CA TYR A 17 -7.83 15.32 12.68
C TYR A 17 -8.61 14.50 13.71
N ARG A 18 -9.40 13.54 13.22
CA ARG A 18 -10.19 12.66 14.07
C ARG A 18 -9.43 11.40 14.46
N ILE A 19 -9.65 10.97 15.69
CA ILE A 19 -9.24 9.63 16.13
C ILE A 19 -10.29 8.64 15.62
N VAL A 20 -9.87 7.65 14.83
CA VAL A 20 -10.73 6.62 14.28
C VAL A 20 -11.20 5.70 15.42
N GLN A 21 -12.50 5.67 15.66
CA GLN A 21 -13.12 4.80 16.67
C GLN A 21 -13.87 3.62 16.03
N GLU A 22 -14.02 3.66 14.71
CA GLU A 22 -14.70 2.66 13.92
C GLU A 22 -13.95 1.33 13.97
N PRO A 23 -14.63 0.22 14.30
CA PRO A 23 -14.02 -1.09 14.23
C PRO A 23 -13.62 -1.42 12.78
N ALA A 24 -12.54 -2.17 12.61
CA ALA A 24 -12.02 -2.58 11.30
C ALA A 24 -13.08 -3.20 10.39
N GLY A 25 -14.07 -3.90 10.94
CA GLY A 25 -15.19 -4.47 10.20
C GLY A 25 -16.08 -3.44 9.50
N ILE A 26 -16.31 -2.27 10.10
CA ILE A 26 -17.12 -1.21 9.49
C ILE A 26 -16.34 -0.57 8.33
N ILE A 27 -15.08 -0.22 8.53
CA ILE A 27 -14.20 0.33 7.48
C ILE A 27 -14.16 -0.63 6.28
N ARG A 28 -14.02 -1.92 6.56
CA ARG A 28 -14.06 -3.00 5.57
C ARG A 28 -15.40 -3.14 4.85
N ALA A 29 -16.51 -2.94 5.53
CA ALA A 29 -17.83 -3.00 4.92
C ALA A 29 -18.06 -1.80 3.99
N VAL A 30 -17.60 -0.62 4.39
CA VAL A 30 -17.62 0.60 3.55
C VAL A 30 -16.79 0.38 2.29
N ALA A 31 -15.54 -0.04 2.43
CA ALA A 31 -14.66 -0.34 1.29
C ALA A 31 -15.25 -1.40 0.33
N TRP A 32 -15.84 -2.46 0.89
CA TRP A 32 -16.51 -3.49 0.07
C TRP A 32 -17.71 -2.92 -0.69
N ASN A 33 -18.51 -2.07 -0.03
CA ASN A 33 -19.66 -1.42 -0.65
C ASN A 33 -19.23 -0.45 -1.76
N ASP A 34 -18.14 0.27 -1.53
CA ASP A 34 -17.61 1.26 -2.45
C ASP A 34 -17.17 0.65 -3.79
N LEU A 35 -16.60 -0.55 -3.72
CA LEU A 35 -16.16 -1.34 -4.88
C LEU A 35 -17.31 -2.03 -5.63
N ARG A 36 -18.53 -2.09 -5.08
CA ARG A 36 -19.65 -2.77 -5.75
C ARG A 36 -19.96 -2.08 -7.08
N GLY A 37 -19.97 -2.87 -8.16
CA GLY A 37 -20.16 -2.38 -9.51
C GLY A 37 -18.87 -1.97 -10.24
N TYR A 38 -17.77 -1.76 -9.51
CA TYR A 38 -16.49 -1.28 -10.06
C TYR A 38 -15.31 -2.24 -9.86
N TRP A 39 -15.53 -3.40 -9.22
CA TRP A 39 -14.50 -4.41 -8.92
C TRP A 39 -13.54 -4.70 -10.08
N LEU A 40 -14.06 -4.95 -11.28
CA LEU A 40 -13.22 -5.31 -12.42
C LEU A 40 -12.34 -4.14 -12.90
N GLN A 41 -12.87 -2.92 -12.84
CA GLN A 41 -12.14 -1.72 -13.27
C GLN A 41 -11.02 -1.42 -12.27
N VAL A 42 -11.33 -1.36 -10.98
CA VAL A 42 -10.33 -1.12 -9.92
C VAL A 42 -9.29 -2.23 -9.88
N ALA A 43 -9.71 -3.50 -9.96
CA ALA A 43 -8.78 -4.63 -10.02
C ALA A 43 -7.92 -4.60 -11.30
N GLY A 44 -8.46 -4.14 -12.42
CA GLY A 44 -7.71 -3.93 -13.66
C GLY A 44 -6.63 -2.86 -13.51
N VAL A 45 -6.94 -1.73 -12.87
CA VAL A 45 -5.94 -0.69 -12.55
C VAL A 45 -4.90 -1.21 -11.55
N MET A 46 -5.32 -1.97 -10.53
CA MET A 46 -4.39 -2.62 -9.60
C MET A 46 -3.50 -3.65 -10.28
N PHE A 47 -4.01 -4.39 -11.27
CA PHE A 47 -3.21 -5.30 -12.07
C PHE A 47 -2.16 -4.57 -12.91
N LEU A 48 -2.55 -3.45 -13.54
CA LEU A 48 -1.59 -2.59 -14.24
C LEU A 48 -0.52 -2.06 -13.27
N PHE A 49 -0.92 -1.59 -12.09
CA PHE A 49 0.02 -1.16 -11.05
C PHE A 49 0.99 -2.27 -10.63
N GLN A 50 0.51 -3.50 -10.43
CA GLN A 50 1.33 -4.66 -10.08
C GLN A 50 2.26 -5.08 -11.22
N LEU A 51 1.82 -4.96 -12.47
CA LEU A 51 2.66 -5.22 -13.63
C LEU A 51 3.79 -4.19 -13.73
N LEU A 52 3.47 -2.90 -13.56
CA LEU A 52 4.45 -1.83 -13.58
C LEU A 52 5.45 -1.97 -12.44
N THR A 53 5.01 -2.31 -11.22
CA THR A 53 5.91 -2.43 -10.08
C THR A 53 6.60 -3.79 -10.02
N THR A 54 5.87 -4.85 -9.69
CA THR A 54 6.40 -6.20 -9.49
C THR A 54 6.69 -6.93 -10.81
N GLY A 55 5.88 -6.72 -11.86
CA GLY A 55 6.07 -7.38 -13.15
C GLY A 55 7.37 -6.96 -13.86
N ILE A 56 7.67 -5.66 -13.89
CA ILE A 56 8.92 -5.14 -14.49
C ILE A 56 10.15 -5.60 -13.70
N VAL A 57 10.07 -5.59 -12.36
CA VAL A 57 11.15 -6.13 -11.50
C VAL A 57 11.38 -7.61 -11.79
N GLY A 58 10.32 -8.42 -11.81
CA GLY A 58 10.42 -9.84 -12.13
C GLY A 58 10.97 -10.09 -13.54
N PHE A 59 10.62 -9.25 -14.52
CA PHE A 59 11.17 -9.31 -15.87
C PHE A 59 12.68 -9.04 -15.88
N PHE A 60 13.14 -8.00 -15.19
CA PHE A 60 14.57 -7.70 -15.09
C PHE A 60 15.34 -8.80 -14.37
N ASP A 61 14.83 -9.34 -13.26
CA ASP A 61 15.49 -10.43 -12.54
C ASP A 61 15.51 -11.75 -13.34
N THR A 62 14.49 -11.99 -14.16
CA THR A 62 14.36 -13.21 -14.97
C THR A 62 15.16 -13.17 -16.26
N PHE A 63 15.13 -12.04 -16.97
CA PHE A 63 15.63 -11.95 -18.35
C PHE A 63 16.84 -11.01 -18.50
N VAL A 64 17.07 -10.06 -17.58
CA VAL A 64 18.11 -9.03 -17.71
C VAL A 64 19.18 -9.18 -16.62
N HIS A 65 20.24 -9.92 -16.93
CA HIS A 65 21.31 -10.28 -16.00
C HIS A 65 22.44 -9.23 -15.92
N PHE A 66 22.10 -7.94 -15.98
CA PHE A 66 23.10 -6.88 -15.86
C PHE A 66 23.51 -6.65 -14.39
N GLY A 67 24.81 -6.72 -14.11
CA GLY A 67 25.34 -6.47 -12.76
C GLY A 67 24.88 -7.48 -11.71
N THR A 68 24.60 -8.73 -12.09
CA THR A 68 24.08 -9.73 -11.16
C THR A 68 25.05 -10.00 -10.01
N VAL A 69 24.55 -9.90 -8.78
CA VAL A 69 25.25 -10.43 -7.61
C VAL A 69 24.93 -11.92 -7.52
N ARG A 70 25.95 -12.77 -7.63
CA ARG A 70 25.80 -14.21 -7.40
C ARG A 70 26.06 -14.48 -5.93
N VAL A 71 25.07 -15.02 -5.23
CA VAL A 71 25.28 -15.55 -3.89
C VAL A 71 25.84 -16.96 -4.07
N ASP A 72 27.12 -17.16 -3.71
CA ASP A 72 27.75 -18.47 -3.75
C ASP A 72 27.28 -19.30 -2.53
N PRO A 73 26.55 -20.41 -2.72
CA PRO A 73 26.06 -21.23 -1.62
C PRO A 73 27.19 -21.85 -0.78
N SER A 74 28.40 -21.99 -1.34
CA SER A 74 29.56 -22.57 -0.63
C SER A 74 30.09 -21.70 0.51
N GLN A 75 29.71 -20.42 0.54
CA GLN A 75 30.09 -19.46 1.58
C GLN A 75 29.14 -19.52 2.79
N MET A 76 28.04 -20.29 2.72
CA MET A 76 27.03 -20.39 3.77
C MET A 76 27.29 -21.62 4.66
N PRO A 77 27.27 -21.49 6.01
CA PRO A 77 27.55 -22.60 6.93
C PRO A 77 26.48 -23.71 6.96
N TYR A 78 25.39 -23.57 6.20
CA TYR A 78 24.34 -24.57 6.03
C TYR A 78 24.09 -24.76 4.52
N GLN A 79 24.24 -26.00 4.04
CA GLN A 79 23.94 -26.35 2.64
C GLN A 79 22.42 -26.32 2.44
N VAL A 80 21.90 -25.17 2.05
CA VAL A 80 20.56 -25.06 1.47
C VAL A 80 20.70 -25.33 -0.02
N ASP A 81 19.88 -26.21 -0.58
CA ASP A 81 19.57 -26.25 -2.02
C ASP A 81 18.79 -24.98 -2.41
N THR A 82 19.38 -23.82 -2.17
CA THR A 82 18.85 -22.56 -2.69
C THR A 82 19.23 -22.50 -4.16
N ALA A 83 18.22 -22.40 -5.03
CA ALA A 83 18.41 -21.86 -6.36
C ALA A 83 19.29 -20.60 -6.26
N GLN A 84 20.28 -20.45 -7.14
CA GLN A 84 21.07 -19.22 -7.21
C GLN A 84 20.13 -18.06 -7.56
N GLU A 85 19.66 -17.34 -6.54
CA GLU A 85 18.87 -16.13 -6.70
C GLU A 85 19.81 -15.03 -7.19
N THR A 86 19.63 -14.64 -8.46
CA THR A 86 20.35 -13.50 -9.04
C THR A 86 19.43 -12.30 -8.99
N VAL A 87 19.78 -11.30 -8.20
CA VAL A 87 19.08 -10.01 -8.22
C VAL A 87 19.73 -9.11 -9.27
N SER A 88 18.93 -8.54 -10.16
CA SER A 88 19.42 -7.61 -11.18
C SER A 88 19.64 -6.23 -10.56
N MET A 89 20.80 -5.62 -10.81
CA MET A 89 21.04 -4.22 -10.42
C MET A 89 20.03 -3.29 -11.08
N LEU A 90 19.55 -3.63 -12.27
CA LEU A 90 18.54 -2.84 -12.98
C LEU A 90 17.20 -2.84 -12.24
N SER A 91 16.78 -4.00 -11.70
CA SER A 91 15.60 -4.10 -10.83
C SER A 91 15.71 -3.18 -9.62
N PHE A 92 16.88 -3.16 -8.98
CA PHE A 92 17.13 -2.29 -7.83
C PHE A 92 16.98 -0.81 -8.18
N PHE A 93 17.64 -0.35 -9.25
CA PHE A 93 17.51 1.04 -9.70
C PHE A 93 16.09 1.38 -10.15
N TYR A 94 15.40 0.44 -10.79
CA TYR A 94 14.00 0.59 -11.15
C TYR A 94 13.12 0.81 -9.93
N VAL A 95 13.28 0.01 -8.87
CA VAL A 95 12.49 0.15 -7.64
C VAL A 95 12.70 1.51 -6.99
N ILE A 96 13.95 1.94 -6.80
CA ILE A 96 14.25 3.16 -6.03
C ILE A 96 13.97 4.46 -6.80
N LEU A 97 14.01 4.42 -8.14
CA LEU A 97 13.81 5.61 -8.98
C LEU A 97 12.42 5.66 -9.61
N VAL A 98 11.89 4.55 -10.09
CA VAL A 98 10.69 4.53 -10.95
C VAL A 98 9.47 3.92 -10.24
N ALA A 99 9.62 2.78 -9.57
CA ALA A 99 8.47 2.09 -8.96
C ALA A 99 7.75 2.93 -7.91
N VAL A 100 8.48 3.74 -7.15
CA VAL A 100 7.92 4.64 -6.12
C VAL A 100 6.93 5.67 -6.68
N ILE A 101 7.05 6.05 -7.95
CA ILE A 101 6.13 6.98 -8.60
C ILE A 101 4.75 6.34 -8.72
N PHE A 102 4.70 5.06 -9.07
CA PHE A 102 3.46 4.32 -9.21
C PHE A 102 2.77 4.12 -7.86
N VAL A 103 3.50 4.07 -6.75
CA VAL A 103 2.90 4.03 -5.39
C VAL A 103 2.13 5.31 -5.09
N TYR A 104 2.69 6.46 -5.47
CA TYR A 104 1.96 7.74 -5.39
C TYR A 104 0.77 7.77 -6.35
N GLY A 105 0.97 7.38 -7.62
CA GLY A 105 -0.10 7.32 -8.62
C GLY A 105 -1.26 6.42 -8.20
N GLN A 106 -0.96 5.31 -7.52
CA GLN A 106 -1.95 4.43 -6.92
C GLN A 106 -2.74 5.13 -5.79
N SER A 107 -2.05 5.89 -4.93
CA SER A 107 -2.70 6.66 -3.86
C SER A 107 -3.66 7.70 -4.43
N LEU A 108 -3.23 8.41 -5.49
CA LEU A 108 -4.06 9.39 -6.22
C LEU A 108 -5.26 8.74 -6.90
N PHE A 109 -5.03 7.63 -7.60
CA PHE A 109 -6.09 6.86 -8.25
C PHE A 109 -7.16 6.43 -7.23
N MET A 110 -6.74 5.88 -6.08
CA MET A 110 -7.68 5.39 -5.07
C MET A 110 -8.50 6.52 -4.44
N ILE A 111 -7.88 7.68 -4.16
CA ILE A 111 -8.63 8.86 -3.68
C ILE A 111 -9.67 9.34 -4.70
N ARG A 112 -9.30 9.42 -5.98
CA ARG A 112 -10.21 9.85 -7.06
C ARG A 112 -11.32 8.83 -7.30
N PHE A 113 -11.00 7.54 -7.25
CA PHE A 113 -11.99 6.49 -7.36
C PHE A 113 -13.01 6.57 -6.21
N PHE A 114 -12.53 6.70 -4.97
CA PHE A 114 -13.40 6.74 -3.79
C PHE A 114 -14.36 7.94 -3.83
N ARG A 115 -13.85 9.13 -4.20
CA ARG A 115 -14.62 10.39 -4.16
C ARG A 115 -15.41 10.68 -5.42
N GLU A 116 -14.87 10.35 -6.59
CA GLU A 116 -15.42 10.76 -7.89
C GLU A 116 -15.86 9.58 -8.77
N LYS A 117 -15.59 8.34 -8.34
CA LYS A 117 -15.77 7.10 -9.15
C LYS A 117 -15.01 7.13 -10.47
N ASP A 118 -13.93 7.91 -10.54
CA ASP A 118 -13.04 7.93 -11.70
C ASP A 118 -12.18 6.67 -11.72
N THR A 119 -12.38 5.83 -12.74
CA THR A 119 -11.63 4.58 -12.95
C THR A 119 -10.55 4.71 -14.02
N ASN A 120 -10.10 5.91 -14.36
CA ASN A 120 -9.08 6.11 -15.38
C ASN A 120 -7.70 5.58 -14.92
N PRO A 121 -7.11 4.58 -15.61
CA PRO A 121 -5.77 4.06 -15.29
C PRO A 121 -4.66 5.10 -15.47
N GLY A 122 -4.91 6.19 -16.22
CA GLY A 122 -3.96 7.29 -16.44
C GLY A 122 -3.45 7.92 -15.14
N HIS A 123 -4.24 7.89 -14.06
CA HIS A 123 -3.84 8.43 -12.76
C HIS A 123 -2.62 7.74 -12.14
N LEU A 124 -2.32 6.50 -12.54
CA LEU A 124 -1.07 5.83 -12.13
C LEU A 124 0.18 6.58 -12.63
N PHE A 125 0.07 7.31 -13.73
CA PHE A 125 1.16 8.04 -14.36
C PHE A 125 1.20 9.52 -13.98
N ASP A 126 0.15 10.05 -13.34
CA ASP A 126 0.13 11.46 -12.90
C ASP A 126 1.24 11.78 -11.89
N GLY A 127 1.79 10.77 -11.21
CA GLY A 127 2.96 10.90 -10.34
C GLY A 127 4.22 11.40 -11.04
N PHE A 128 4.35 11.20 -12.35
CA PHE A 128 5.51 11.69 -13.12
C PHE A 128 5.54 13.23 -13.19
N SER A 129 4.39 13.90 -13.11
CA SER A 129 4.31 15.37 -13.08
C SER A 129 4.94 15.96 -11.81
N TYR A 130 4.96 15.20 -10.71
CA TYR A 130 5.50 15.60 -9.42
C TYR A 130 6.71 14.76 -9.00
N TYR A 131 7.44 14.22 -9.97
CA TYR A 131 8.51 13.24 -9.76
C TYR A 131 9.49 13.62 -8.63
N GLY A 132 10.00 14.86 -8.63
CA GLY A 132 10.94 15.32 -7.61
C GLY A 132 10.36 15.28 -6.20
N SER A 133 9.15 15.79 -6.01
CA SER A 133 8.48 15.79 -4.71
C SER A 133 8.14 14.38 -4.22
N VAL A 134 7.65 13.52 -5.12
CA VAL A 134 7.31 12.12 -4.82
C VAL A 134 8.56 11.32 -4.44
N LEU A 135 9.65 11.47 -5.21
CA LEU A 135 10.91 10.78 -4.93
C LEU A 135 11.50 11.23 -3.59
N LEU A 136 11.55 12.55 -3.34
CA LEU A 136 12.04 13.09 -2.07
C LEU A 136 11.19 12.62 -0.88
N LEU A 137 9.87 12.54 -1.04
CA LEU A 137 8.96 12.02 -0.03
C LEU A 137 9.26 10.54 0.26
N ALA A 138 9.28 9.72 -0.78
CA ALA A 138 9.52 8.28 -0.67
C ALA A 138 10.86 8.00 0.03
N TRP A 139 11.94 8.64 -0.41
CA TRP A 139 13.27 8.48 0.18
C TRP A 139 13.32 8.97 1.62
N SER A 140 12.68 10.09 1.93
CA SER A 140 12.60 10.62 3.30
C SER A 140 11.88 9.64 4.24
N VAL A 141 10.81 9.00 3.79
CA VAL A 141 10.08 7.98 4.56
C VAL A 141 10.92 6.71 4.72
N VAL A 142 11.47 6.19 3.62
CA VAL A 142 12.26 4.94 3.62
C VAL A 142 13.48 5.05 4.51
N ILE A 143 14.26 6.14 4.41
CA ILE A 143 15.45 6.33 5.26
C ILE A 143 15.06 6.38 6.73
N ARG A 144 13.97 7.09 7.09
CA ARG A 144 13.50 7.15 8.48
C ARG A 144 13.10 5.77 8.98
N ILE A 145 12.32 5.01 8.22
CA ILE A 145 11.89 3.65 8.59
C ILE A 145 13.12 2.73 8.72
N MET A 146 14.05 2.80 7.77
CA MET A 146 15.28 2.00 7.78
C MET A 146 16.13 2.28 9.03
N LEU A 147 16.33 3.55 9.39
CA LEU A 147 17.09 3.94 10.59
C LEU A 147 16.45 3.40 11.88
N TRP A 148 15.13 3.48 12.00
CA TRP A 148 14.41 2.89 13.14
C TRP A 148 14.50 1.36 13.15
N SER A 149 14.39 0.73 11.97
CA SER A 149 14.47 -0.72 11.82
C SER A 149 15.86 -1.27 12.13
N LEU A 150 16.91 -0.50 11.82
CA LEU A 150 18.30 -0.84 12.12
C LEU A 150 18.57 -0.84 13.63
N LEU A 151 17.90 0.04 14.38
CA LEU A 151 18.00 0.05 15.83
C LEU A 151 17.27 -1.16 16.43
N LEU A 152 16.00 -1.36 16.05
CA LEU A 152 15.16 -2.49 16.45
C LEU A 152 14.02 -2.69 15.44
N VAL A 153 13.54 -3.93 15.27
CA VAL A 153 12.44 -4.24 14.34
C VAL A 153 11.12 -3.56 14.73
N VAL A 154 10.75 -3.60 16.01
CA VAL A 154 9.47 -3.04 16.52
C VAL A 154 9.31 -1.54 16.24
N PRO A 155 10.27 -0.65 16.55
CA PRO A 155 10.13 0.76 16.20
C PRO A 155 10.14 1.03 14.69
N GLY A 156 10.76 0.17 13.89
CA GLY A 156 10.65 0.20 12.43
C GLY A 156 9.19 0.07 11.95
N ILE A 157 8.47 -0.93 12.48
CA ILE A 157 7.04 -1.13 12.19
C ILE A 157 6.21 0.09 12.63
N ILE A 158 6.45 0.62 13.84
CA ILE A 158 5.75 1.82 14.35
C ILE A 158 6.02 3.03 13.44
N ALA A 159 7.25 3.18 12.93
CA ALA A 159 7.61 4.25 12.00
C ALA A 159 6.88 4.08 10.64
N ALA A 160 6.73 2.86 10.14
CA ALA A 160 5.96 2.60 8.92
C ALA A 160 4.51 3.06 9.06
N TYR A 161 3.83 2.67 10.16
CA TYR A 161 2.47 3.15 10.43
C TYR A 161 2.41 4.66 10.62
N ARG A 162 3.40 5.27 11.30
CA ARG A 162 3.46 6.73 11.50
C ARG A 162 3.47 7.52 10.20
N TYR A 163 4.08 6.99 9.14
CA TYR A 163 4.23 7.70 7.86
C TYR A 163 3.32 7.18 6.74
N SER A 164 2.50 6.17 7.02
CA SER A 164 1.59 5.51 6.05
C SER A 164 0.74 6.48 5.24
N GLN A 165 0.29 7.60 5.82
CA GLN A 165 -0.63 8.54 5.17
C GLN A 165 0.06 9.60 4.30
N ALA A 166 1.39 9.62 4.25
CA ALA A 166 2.10 10.74 3.63
C ALA A 166 1.88 10.80 2.11
N PHE A 167 1.73 9.67 1.43
CA PHE A 167 1.41 9.63 -0.01
C PHE A 167 -0.02 10.09 -0.30
N TYR A 168 -1.00 9.72 0.53
CA TYR A 168 -2.38 10.18 0.41
C TYR A 168 -2.50 11.71 0.61
N ILE A 169 -1.76 12.27 1.58
CA ILE A 169 -1.69 13.72 1.79
C ILE A 169 -1.12 14.45 0.58
N LEU A 170 -0.03 13.94 0.00
CA LEU A 170 0.55 14.54 -1.20
C LEU A 170 -0.39 14.41 -2.39
N ALA A 171 -1.13 13.31 -2.49
CA ALA A 171 -2.11 13.10 -3.55
C ALA A 171 -3.32 14.05 -3.40
N ASP A 172 -3.71 14.38 -2.18
CA ASP A 172 -4.76 15.35 -1.86
C ASP A 172 -4.36 16.80 -2.13
N ASP A 173 -3.12 17.19 -1.81
CA ASP A 173 -2.59 18.51 -2.12
C ASP A 173 -1.15 18.43 -2.65
N PRO A 174 -0.97 18.30 -3.99
CA PRO A 174 0.34 18.18 -4.62
C PRO A 174 1.26 19.40 -4.44
N ARG A 175 0.74 20.51 -3.91
CA ARG A 175 1.52 21.73 -3.63
C ARG A 175 2.26 21.63 -2.29
N LYS A 176 1.90 20.68 -1.43
CA LYS A 176 2.57 20.47 -0.14
C LYS A 176 3.98 19.93 -0.37
N SER A 177 4.92 20.45 0.42
CA SER A 177 6.28 19.93 0.43
C SER A 177 6.31 18.51 1.04
N PRO A 178 7.27 17.66 0.64
CA PRO A 178 7.45 16.33 1.24
C PRO A 178 7.56 16.36 2.78
N HIS A 179 8.21 17.40 3.32
CA HIS A 179 8.34 17.59 4.76
C HIS A 179 7.00 17.85 5.44
N GLN A 180 6.16 18.72 4.85
CA GLN A 180 4.81 18.98 5.35
C GLN A 180 3.98 17.70 5.36
N CYS A 181 4.01 16.92 4.28
CA CYS A 181 3.27 15.65 4.18
C CYS A 181 3.68 14.66 5.29
N ILE A 182 4.98 14.57 5.61
CA ILE A 182 5.48 13.70 6.67
C ILE A 182 5.02 14.16 8.06
N GLU A 183 5.08 15.46 8.34
CA GLU A 183 4.67 15.99 9.64
C GLU A 183 3.16 15.88 9.83
N GLU A 184 2.39 16.12 8.77
CA GLU A 184 0.94 15.94 8.76
C GLU A 184 0.55 14.49 8.98
N SER A 185 1.19 13.55 8.27
CA SER A 185 1.01 12.10 8.47
C SER A 185 1.29 11.69 9.91
N LYS A 186 2.37 12.22 10.51
CA LYS A 186 2.72 11.95 11.92
C LYS A 186 1.66 12.48 12.88
N GLN A 187 1.09 13.66 12.63
CA GLN A 187 0.04 14.26 13.45
C GLN A 187 -1.26 13.46 13.34
N MET A 188 -1.70 13.14 12.12
CA MET A 188 -2.90 12.32 11.87
C MET A 188 -2.80 10.93 12.48
N MET A 189 -1.60 10.34 12.46
CA MET A 189 -1.36 9.01 13.02
C MET A 189 -1.19 9.00 14.54
N MET A 190 -1.19 10.15 15.21
CA MET A 190 -1.15 10.21 16.68
C MET A 190 -2.50 9.73 17.25
N GLY A 191 -2.50 8.56 17.87
CA GLY A 191 -3.72 7.88 18.35
C GLY A 191 -4.28 6.84 17.36
N ASN A 192 -3.98 6.96 16.06
CA ASN A 192 -4.56 6.12 15.01
C ASN A 192 -3.67 4.93 14.55
N LYS A 193 -2.40 4.84 14.97
CA LYS A 193 -1.49 3.74 14.58
C LYS A 193 -2.04 2.35 14.89
N MET A 194 -2.62 2.19 16.09
CA MET A 194 -3.15 0.90 16.53
C MET A 194 -4.42 0.55 15.76
N ALA A 195 -5.26 1.53 15.44
CA ALA A 195 -6.45 1.32 14.62
C ALA A 195 -6.06 0.85 13.21
N LEU A 196 -5.06 1.48 12.58
CA LEU A 196 -4.55 1.04 11.28
C LEU A 196 -3.89 -0.34 11.33
N PHE A 197 -3.11 -0.63 12.39
CA PHE A 197 -2.53 -1.96 12.59
C PHE A 197 -3.60 -3.05 12.71
N LEU A 198 -4.67 -2.79 13.47
CA LEU A 198 -5.77 -3.74 13.62
C LEU A 198 -6.57 -3.89 12.31
N LEU A 199 -6.70 -2.82 11.53
CA LEU A 199 -7.28 -2.88 10.20
C LEU A 199 -6.47 -3.82 9.29
N ASP A 200 -5.15 -3.61 9.20
CA ASP A 200 -4.25 -4.46 8.41
C ASP A 200 -4.24 -5.91 8.91
N LEU A 201 -4.23 -6.12 10.24
CA LEU A 201 -4.31 -7.45 10.83
C LEU A 201 -5.61 -8.17 10.46
N SER A 202 -6.72 -7.44 10.31
CA SER A 202 -8.00 -8.03 9.89
C SER A 202 -7.96 -8.60 8.46
N PHE A 203 -6.96 -8.21 7.65
CA PHE A 203 -6.74 -8.72 6.30
C PHE A 203 -5.78 -9.91 6.23
N ILE A 204 -5.08 -10.28 7.31
CA ILE A 204 -4.04 -11.31 7.28
C ILE A 204 -4.53 -12.66 6.74
N GLY A 205 -5.74 -13.08 7.12
CA GLY A 205 -6.34 -14.31 6.63
C GLY A 205 -6.62 -14.28 5.12
N TRP A 206 -7.02 -13.11 4.61
CA TRP A 206 -7.27 -12.91 3.18
C TRP A 206 -5.97 -12.87 2.38
N ILE A 207 -4.91 -12.26 2.94
CA ILE A 207 -3.57 -12.26 2.33
C ILE A 207 -3.09 -13.70 2.16
N ILE A 208 -3.16 -14.52 3.21
CA ILE A 208 -2.75 -15.93 3.13
C ILE A 208 -3.57 -16.66 2.06
N LEU A 209 -4.90 -16.49 2.06
CA LEU A 209 -5.79 -17.12 1.10
C LEU A 209 -5.48 -16.71 -0.35
N ALA A 210 -5.15 -15.44 -0.59
CA ALA A 210 -4.83 -14.93 -1.92
C ALA A 210 -3.49 -15.46 -2.46
N GLN A 211 -2.58 -15.92 -1.60
CA GLN A 211 -1.29 -16.52 -2.02
C GLN A 211 -1.41 -18.01 -2.36
N ILE A 212 -2.43 -18.71 -1.87
CA ILE A 212 -2.60 -20.16 -2.10
C ILE A 212 -2.61 -20.53 -3.60
N PRO A 213 -3.36 -19.83 -4.48
CA PRO A 213 -3.38 -20.17 -5.91
C PRO A 213 -1.99 -20.12 -6.57
N ALA A 214 -1.18 -19.11 -6.24
CA ALA A 214 0.18 -18.97 -6.76
C ALA A 214 1.10 -20.09 -6.24
N GLY A 215 1.01 -20.43 -4.95
CA GLY A 215 1.78 -21.52 -4.34
C GLY A 215 1.43 -22.89 -4.92
N VAL A 216 0.13 -23.17 -5.11
CA VAL A 216 -0.33 -24.43 -5.73
C VAL A 216 0.17 -24.51 -7.18
N LEU A 217 0.00 -23.44 -7.96
CA LEU A 217 0.46 -23.39 -9.34
C LEU A 217 1.97 -23.61 -9.44
N GLY A 218 2.77 -22.95 -8.59
CA GLY A 218 4.21 -23.17 -8.51
C GLY A 218 4.59 -24.62 -8.18
N SER A 219 3.92 -25.23 -7.20
CA SER A 219 4.21 -26.63 -6.79
C SER A 219 3.88 -27.65 -7.88
N LEU A 220 2.78 -27.45 -8.61
CA LEU A 220 2.37 -28.33 -9.71
C LEU A 220 3.39 -28.29 -10.85
N PHE A 221 3.86 -27.10 -11.22
CA PHE A 221 4.85 -26.94 -12.29
C PHE A 221 6.21 -27.52 -11.89
N ALA A 222 6.63 -27.31 -10.64
CA ALA A 222 7.84 -27.93 -10.10
C ALA A 222 7.77 -29.48 -10.15
N ALA A 223 6.60 -30.06 -9.82
CA ALA A 223 6.39 -31.52 -9.91
C ALA A 223 6.48 -32.05 -11.34
N GLN A 224 6.18 -31.23 -12.36
CA GLN A 224 6.35 -31.56 -13.78
C GLN A 224 7.78 -31.31 -14.30
N GLY A 225 8.73 -30.95 -13.41
CA GLY A 225 10.11 -30.62 -13.78
C GLY A 225 10.26 -29.25 -14.46
N ILE A 226 9.24 -28.39 -14.43
CA ILE A 226 9.29 -27.04 -15.00
C ILE A 226 9.89 -26.10 -13.94
N THR A 227 11.21 -26.00 -13.92
CA THR A 227 11.98 -25.21 -12.94
C THR A 227 12.71 -24.01 -13.55
N GLY A 228 12.52 -23.76 -14.84
CA GLY A 228 13.12 -22.62 -15.53
C GLY A 228 12.55 -21.28 -15.04
N LYS A 229 13.39 -20.23 -15.01
CA LYS A 229 12.98 -18.89 -14.58
C LYS A 229 11.82 -18.30 -15.41
N ALA A 230 11.81 -18.55 -16.73
CA ALA A 230 10.76 -18.02 -17.61
C ALA A 230 9.35 -18.59 -17.30
N PRO A 231 9.16 -19.91 -17.13
CA PRO A 231 7.91 -20.45 -16.60
C PRO A 231 7.51 -19.90 -15.23
N LEU A 232 8.45 -19.75 -14.29
CA LEU A 232 8.16 -19.17 -12.96
C LEU A 232 7.68 -17.72 -13.06
N PHE A 233 8.27 -16.93 -13.96
CA PHE A 233 7.81 -15.57 -14.24
C PHE A 233 6.36 -15.55 -14.75
N VAL A 234 5.99 -16.45 -15.67
CA VAL A 234 4.59 -16.54 -16.15
C VAL A 234 3.64 -16.92 -15.01
N ILE A 235 4.02 -17.89 -14.17
CA ILE A 235 3.25 -18.29 -12.99
C ILE A 235 3.05 -17.12 -12.04
N GLN A 236 4.09 -16.31 -11.82
CA GLN A 236 4.02 -15.12 -10.98
C GLN A 236 2.99 -14.12 -11.54
N ILE A 237 3.00 -13.84 -12.85
CA ILE A 237 2.02 -12.94 -13.48
C ILE A 237 0.59 -13.46 -13.30
N VAL A 238 0.36 -14.77 -13.48
CA VAL A 238 -0.95 -15.39 -13.23
C VAL A 238 -1.33 -15.29 -11.75
N GLY A 239 -0.36 -15.47 -10.86
CA GLY A 239 -0.51 -15.33 -9.41
C GLY A 239 -0.85 -13.91 -8.96
N LEU A 240 -0.61 -12.88 -9.78
CA LEU A 240 -1.04 -11.51 -9.49
C LEU A 240 -2.57 -11.34 -9.57
N ILE A 241 -3.28 -12.19 -10.34
CA ILE A 241 -4.71 -11.96 -10.59
C ILE A 241 -5.52 -12.00 -9.28
N PRO A 242 -5.44 -13.04 -8.43
CA PRO A 242 -6.17 -13.05 -7.16
C PRO A 242 -5.70 -11.95 -6.20
N THR A 243 -4.41 -11.62 -6.22
CA THR A 243 -3.85 -10.60 -5.33
C THR A 243 -4.31 -9.19 -5.73
N CYS A 244 -4.64 -8.94 -7.00
CA CYS A 244 -5.17 -7.66 -7.45
C CYS A 244 -6.56 -7.36 -6.88
N PHE A 245 -7.43 -8.36 -6.76
CA PHE A 245 -8.73 -8.19 -6.12
C PHE A 245 -8.57 -7.87 -4.62
N LEU A 246 -7.68 -8.59 -3.93
CA LEU A 246 -7.40 -8.31 -2.54
C LEU A 246 -6.74 -6.94 -2.36
N ALA A 247 -5.78 -6.59 -3.22
CA ALA A 247 -5.11 -5.29 -3.19
C ALA A 247 -6.11 -4.15 -3.38
N SER A 248 -7.05 -4.28 -4.33
CA SER A 248 -8.14 -3.31 -4.52
C SER A 248 -8.91 -3.11 -3.22
N TYR A 249 -9.30 -4.21 -2.57
CA TYR A 249 -10.08 -4.16 -1.33
C TYR A 249 -9.32 -3.55 -0.15
N MET A 250 -8.03 -3.90 0.00
CA MET A 250 -7.19 -3.36 1.07
C MET A 250 -6.91 -1.87 0.89
N GLN A 251 -6.63 -1.46 -0.35
CA GLN A 251 -6.29 -0.07 -0.66
C GLN A 251 -7.51 0.84 -0.52
N GLU A 252 -8.68 0.36 -0.91
CA GLU A 252 -9.94 1.05 -0.63
C GLU A 252 -10.17 1.23 0.88
N ALA A 253 -9.91 0.19 1.68
CA ALA A 253 -10.01 0.30 3.14
C ALA A 253 -9.02 1.32 3.73
N GLN A 254 -7.84 1.49 3.15
CA GLN A 254 -6.90 2.53 3.55
C GLN A 254 -7.38 3.94 3.18
N VAL A 255 -8.00 4.12 2.01
CA VAL A 255 -8.60 5.41 1.63
C VAL A 255 -9.78 5.77 2.53
N VAL A 256 -10.66 4.80 2.83
CA VAL A 256 -11.74 5.02 3.80
C VAL A 256 -11.18 5.42 5.16
N PHE A 257 -10.13 4.74 5.64
CA PHE A 257 -9.46 5.09 6.90
C PHE A 257 -8.87 6.51 6.87
N TYR A 258 -8.23 6.87 5.76
CA TYR A 258 -7.67 8.20 5.51
C TYR A 258 -8.75 9.29 5.51
N ASP A 259 -9.87 9.09 4.80
CA ASP A 259 -10.96 10.07 4.71
C ASP A 259 -11.74 10.23 6.03
N ILE A 260 -11.79 9.19 6.89
CA ILE A 260 -12.30 9.32 8.27
C ILE A 260 -11.37 10.20 9.12
N MET A 261 -10.04 10.01 9.03
CA MET A 261 -9.08 10.81 9.79
C MET A 261 -9.10 12.29 9.40
N THR A 262 -9.29 12.58 8.11
CA THR A 262 -9.42 13.96 7.60
C THR A 262 -10.78 14.57 7.88
N GLY A 263 -11.74 13.79 8.41
CA GLY A 263 -13.07 14.25 8.78
C GLY A 263 -14.01 14.51 7.60
N ARG A 264 -13.60 14.13 6.37
CA ARG A 264 -14.43 14.24 5.17
C ARG A 264 -15.55 13.19 5.15
N LEU A 265 -15.26 12.01 5.70
CA LEU A 265 -16.28 11.00 5.98
C LEU A 265 -16.70 11.09 7.44
N VAL A 266 -18.00 11.27 7.67
CA VAL A 266 -18.63 11.07 8.98
C VAL A 266 -19.40 9.77 8.92
N THR A 267 -18.84 8.68 9.45
CA THR A 267 -19.62 7.47 9.61
C THR A 267 -20.64 7.69 10.73
N ARG A 268 -21.94 7.74 10.41
CA ARG A 268 -22.95 7.44 11.43
C ARG A 268 -22.96 5.93 11.58
N ALA A 269 -22.55 5.44 12.75
CA ALA A 269 -22.78 4.07 13.14
C ALA A 269 -24.30 3.87 13.34
N GLU A 270 -25.04 3.66 12.25
CA GLU A 270 -26.38 3.07 12.33
C GLU A 270 -26.27 1.59 11.93
N PRO A 271 -26.69 0.66 12.82
CA PRO A 271 -26.66 -0.75 12.52
C PRO A 271 -27.77 -1.02 11.50
N PHE A 272 -27.37 -1.27 10.26
CA PHE A 272 -28.20 -1.66 9.12
C PHE A 272 -29.11 -0.57 8.54
N GLY A 273 -28.73 -0.10 7.35
CA GLY A 273 -29.65 0.46 6.36
C GLY A 273 -29.94 1.96 6.52
N GLY A 274 -29.04 2.79 5.99
CA GLY A 274 -29.33 4.22 5.76
C GLY A 274 -28.34 4.75 4.73
N GLY A 275 -28.85 5.33 3.65
CA GLY A 275 -28.05 5.89 2.56
C GLY A 275 -27.07 6.98 3.04
N PHE A 276 -25.98 7.10 2.30
CA PHE A 276 -24.92 8.07 2.54
C PHE A 276 -25.41 9.49 2.17
N GLU A 277 -25.27 10.46 3.09
CA GLU A 277 -25.35 11.89 2.76
C GLU A 277 -23.93 12.48 2.82
N GLU A 278 -23.51 13.13 1.72
CA GLU A 278 -22.35 14.03 1.73
C GLU A 278 -22.63 15.25 2.63
N PRO A 279 -21.63 15.74 3.37
CA PRO A 279 -21.79 16.95 4.16
C PRO A 279 -22.03 18.15 3.22
N ARG A 280 -23.14 18.86 3.45
CA ARG A 280 -23.47 20.12 2.77
C ARG A 280 -22.52 21.24 3.16
#